data_AF-A0A227NDN3-F1
#
_entry.id   AF-A0A227NDN3-F1
#
_cell.length_a   1.000
_cell.length_b   1.000
_cell.length_c   1.000
_cell.angle_alpha   90.00
_cell.angle_beta   90.00
_cell.angle_gamma   90.00
#
_symmetry.space_group_name_H-M   'P 1'
#
loop_
_entity.id
_entity.type
_entity.pdbx_description
1 polymer ?
#
loop_
_entity_poly.entity_id
_entity_poly.type
_entity_poly.pdbx_seq_one_letter_code
_entity_poly.pdbx_strand_id
1 'polypeptide(L)'
;MVPGALVVMDSFPLTINGKLDKRSLPDPDFSGSMEAYMAPRTELEIAVCNIWKEVLGLDRVGITDNFFRIGGNSILAIQVSHRMSKALDCYIKVSDIFQFSTITKLHNSKKSYLINNIVYEQGEI
;
A
#
# COMPACT_ATOMS: atom_id res chain seq x y z
N MET A 1 -3.84 6.48 13.79
CA MET A 1 -2.36 6.58 13.83
C MET A 1 -1.82 5.17 13.98
N VAL A 2 -1.10 4.66 12.98
CA VAL A 2 -0.51 3.30 12.98
C VAL A 2 1.00 3.46 12.78
N PRO A 3 1.86 2.84 13.62
CA PRO A 3 3.30 2.98 13.52
C PRO A 3 3.87 2.25 12.29
N GLY A 4 4.84 2.88 11.62
CA GLY A 4 5.49 2.32 10.42
C GLY A 4 6.47 1.18 10.67
N ALA A 5 6.93 1.03 11.92
CA ALA A 5 7.76 -0.08 12.37
C ALA A 5 7.49 -0.37 13.85
N LEU A 6 7.63 -1.64 14.22
CA LEU A 6 7.56 -2.13 15.60
C LEU A 6 8.84 -2.92 15.86
N VAL A 7 9.63 -2.46 16.82
CA VAL A 7 10.86 -3.13 17.23
C VAL A 7 10.63 -3.74 18.61
N VAL A 8 10.75 -5.06 18.71
CA VAL A 8 10.61 -5.78 19.99
C VAL A 8 11.94 -5.70 20.72
N MET A 9 11.90 -5.36 22.00
CA MET A 9 13.07 -5.32 22.87
C MET A 9 12.71 -5.80 24.27
N ASP A 10 13.66 -6.46 24.93
CA ASP A 10 13.43 -7.00 26.28
C ASP A 10 13.40 -5.91 27.36
N SER A 11 14.13 -4.81 27.14
CA SER A 11 14.16 -3.66 28.06
C SER A 11 14.46 -2.36 27.32
N PHE A 12 13.96 -1.24 27.85
CA PHE A 12 14.23 0.09 27.30
C PHE A 12 15.60 0.59 27.76
N PRO A 13 16.41 1.20 26.86
CA PRO A 13 17.65 1.85 27.26
C PRO A 13 17.32 3.08 28.09
N LEU A 14 17.90 3.16 29.29
CA LEU A 14 17.72 4.29 30.19
C LEU A 14 19.05 5.04 30.35
N THR A 15 18.96 6.37 30.45
CA THR A 15 20.04 7.24 30.90
C THR A 15 20.39 6.96 32.37
N ILE A 16 21.53 7.47 32.84
CA ILE A 16 21.95 7.36 34.25
C ILE A 16 20.92 7.87 35.26
N ASN A 17 20.04 8.78 34.83
CA ASN A 17 18.95 9.34 35.64
C ASN A 17 17.63 8.56 35.50
N GLY A 18 17.64 7.37 34.89
CA GLY A 18 16.46 6.50 34.72
C GLY A 18 15.47 6.96 33.64
N LYS A 19 15.79 8.00 32.85
CA LYS A 19 14.94 8.44 31.73
C LYS A 19 15.24 7.64 30.47
N LEU A 20 14.23 7.39 29.62
CA LEU A 20 14.40 6.76 28.31
C LEU A 20 15.45 7.47 27.47
N ASP A 21 16.48 6.72 27.06
CA ASP A 21 17.50 7.19 26.13
C ASP A 21 17.07 6.92 24.69
N LYS A 22 16.42 7.91 24.08
CA LYS A 22 15.91 7.81 22.70
C LYS A 22 17.03 7.61 21.66
N ARG A 23 18.26 8.00 21.96
CA ARG A 23 19.39 7.91 21.01
C ARG A 23 19.96 6.51 20.96
N SER A 24 19.78 5.75 22.03
CA SER A 24 20.20 4.36 22.17
C SER A 24 19.10 3.37 21.76
N LEU A 25 17.96 3.86 21.26
CA LEU A 25 16.95 3.00 20.68
C LEU A 25 17.48 2.36 19.39
N PRO A 26 17.29 1.04 19.20
CA PRO A 26 17.71 0.38 17.98
C PRO A 26 16.93 0.95 16.79
N ASP A 27 17.64 1.14 15.67
CA ASP A 27 17.00 1.50 14.42
C ASP A 27 16.10 0.35 13.93
N PRO A 28 14.88 0.64 13.46
CA PRO A 28 14.02 -0.37 12.87
C PRO A 28 14.66 -0.98 11.62
N ASP A 29 14.75 -2.31 11.59
CA ASP A 29 15.24 -3.04 10.42
C ASP A 29 14.16 -3.10 9.33
N PHE A 30 14.43 -2.42 8.21
CA PHE A 30 13.58 -2.45 7.03
C PHE A 30 14.05 -3.45 5.97
N SER A 31 15.17 -4.16 6.19
CA SER A 31 15.78 -5.05 5.20
C SER A 31 14.92 -6.30 4.90
N GLY A 32 14.28 -6.89 5.91
CA GLY A 32 13.34 -8.00 5.74
C GLY A 32 11.98 -7.60 5.16
N SER A 33 11.79 -6.31 4.86
CA SER A 33 10.48 -5.77 4.52
C SER A 33 10.32 -5.54 3.02
N MET A 34 11.38 -5.49 2.21
CA MET A 34 11.23 -5.41 0.76
C MET A 34 10.77 -6.79 0.25
N GLU A 35 9.45 -6.99 0.17
CA GLU A 35 8.89 -8.21 -0.43
C GLU A 35 9.51 -8.37 -1.82
N ALA A 36 9.86 -9.61 -2.17
CA ALA A 36 10.48 -9.88 -3.46
C ALA A 36 9.59 -9.28 -4.56
N TYR A 37 10.18 -8.49 -5.45
CA TYR A 37 9.43 -7.80 -6.48
C TYR A 37 8.67 -8.80 -7.34
N MET A 38 7.37 -8.59 -7.42
CA MET A 38 6.48 -9.34 -8.31
C MET A 38 5.94 -8.38 -9.37
N ALA A 39 6.24 -8.70 -10.63
CA ALA A 39 5.70 -7.97 -11.76
C ALA A 39 4.17 -8.14 -11.85
N PRO A 40 3.45 -7.12 -12.33
CA PRO A 40 2.03 -7.23 -12.61
C PRO A 40 1.76 -8.26 -13.71
N ARG A 41 0.68 -9.03 -13.55
CA ARG A 41 0.29 -10.16 -14.39
C ARG A 41 -0.94 -9.86 -15.23
N THR A 42 -1.81 -8.96 -14.77
CA THR A 42 -3.06 -8.58 -15.46
C THR A 42 -3.02 -7.12 -15.91
N GLU A 43 -3.83 -6.75 -16.90
CA GLU A 43 -3.94 -5.36 -17.37
C GLU A 43 -4.37 -4.40 -16.26
N LEU A 44 -5.27 -4.86 -15.37
CA LEU A 44 -5.68 -4.09 -14.19
C LEU A 44 -4.50 -3.86 -13.25
N GLU A 45 -3.71 -4.90 -12.93
CA GLU A 45 -2.53 -4.75 -12.09
C GLU A 45 -1.51 -3.78 -12.71
N ILE A 46 -1.33 -3.82 -14.04
CA ILE A 46 -0.45 -2.89 -14.76
C ILE A 46 -0.96 -1.45 -14.60
N ALA A 47 -2.26 -1.22 -14.82
CA ALA A 47 -2.86 0.11 -14.68
C ALA A 47 -2.69 0.67 -13.26
N VAL A 48 -2.94 -0.16 -12.24
CA VAL A 48 -2.77 0.24 -10.83
C VAL A 48 -1.30 0.51 -10.50
N CYS A 49 -0.37 -0.35 -10.93
CA CYS A 49 1.07 -0.14 -10.75
C CYS A 49 1.51 1.19 -11.36
N ASN A 50 1.03 1.54 -12.56
CA ASN A 50 1.37 2.80 -13.23
C ASN A 50 0.86 4.01 -12.45
N ILE A 51 -0.39 3.98 -11.98
CA ILE A 51 -0.95 5.06 -11.15
C ILE A 51 -0.13 5.22 -9.85
N TRP A 52 0.26 4.12 -9.21
CA TRP A 52 1.06 4.16 -7.99
C TRP A 52 2.44 4.74 -8.25
N LYS A 53 3.11 4.34 -9.34
CA LYS A 53 4.40 4.90 -9.75
C LYS A 53 4.33 6.42 -9.93
N GLU A 54 3.30 6.91 -10.63
CA GLU A 54 3.12 8.34 -10.87
C GLU A 54 2.86 9.13 -9.60
N VAL A 55 2.05 8.60 -8.68
CA VAL A 55 1.70 9.32 -7.44
C VAL A 55 2.83 9.25 -6.41
N LEU A 56 3.53 8.12 -6.30
CA LEU A 56 4.64 7.94 -5.37
C LEU A 56 5.96 8.51 -5.91
N GLY A 57 6.06 8.77 -7.21
CA GLY A 57 7.30 9.22 -7.85
C GLY A 57 8.37 8.12 -7.89
N LEU A 58 7.97 6.86 -8.07
CA LEU A 58 8.86 5.69 -8.06
C LEU A 58 9.05 5.12 -9.47
N ASP A 59 10.27 4.65 -9.77
CA ASP A 59 10.58 4.01 -11.04
C ASP A 59 9.91 2.64 -11.20
N ARG A 60 9.69 1.93 -10.09
CA ARG A 60 9.04 0.61 -10.09
C ARG A 60 8.13 0.44 -8.87
N VAL A 61 7.03 -0.26 -9.09
CA VAL A 61 6.11 -0.75 -8.06
C VAL A 61 5.72 -2.18 -8.45
N GLY A 62 5.87 -3.12 -7.53
CA GLY A 62 5.43 -4.51 -7.65
C GLY A 62 4.05 -4.73 -7.04
N ILE A 63 3.39 -5.83 -7.41
CA ILE A 63 2.01 -6.10 -6.96
C ILE A 63 1.90 -6.44 -5.47
N THR A 64 2.99 -6.91 -4.88
CA THR A 64 3.16 -7.24 -3.46
C THR A 64 3.64 -6.06 -2.62
N ASP A 65 4.08 -4.97 -3.25
CA ASP A 65 4.58 -3.82 -2.51
C ASP A 65 3.46 -3.18 -1.67
N ASN A 66 3.77 -2.96 -0.40
CA ASN A 66 2.85 -2.28 0.51
C ASN A 66 2.95 -0.76 0.30
N PHE A 67 1.83 -0.15 -0.12
CA PHE A 67 1.71 1.28 -0.42
C PHE A 67 2.39 2.18 0.63
N PHE A 68 2.11 1.95 1.91
CA PHE A 68 2.59 2.80 2.99
C PHE A 68 4.07 2.56 3.32
N ARG A 69 4.57 1.36 3.01
CA ARG A 69 5.97 1.00 3.26
C ARG A 69 6.90 1.52 2.18
N ILE A 70 6.39 1.75 0.97
CA ILE A 70 7.15 2.34 -0.15
C ILE A 70 7.03 3.87 -0.22
N GLY A 71 6.59 4.54 0.86
CA GLY A 71 6.50 5.99 0.94
C GLY A 71 5.09 6.58 0.79
N GLY A 72 4.07 5.73 0.65
CA GLY A 72 2.67 6.16 0.65
C GLY A 72 2.23 6.75 1.99
N ASN A 73 1.34 7.75 1.92
CA ASN A 73 0.74 8.40 3.09
C ASN A 73 -0.74 8.71 2.81
N SER A 74 -1.44 9.31 3.78
CA SER A 74 -2.87 9.60 3.66
C SER A 74 -3.23 10.52 2.49
N ILE A 75 -2.40 11.52 2.19
CA ILE A 75 -2.64 12.46 1.08
C ILE A 75 -2.48 11.73 -0.26
N LEU A 76 -1.40 10.94 -0.37
CA LEU A 76 -1.14 10.14 -1.57
C LEU A 76 -2.23 9.05 -1.75
N ALA A 77 -2.73 8.46 -0.67
CA ALA A 77 -3.82 7.49 -0.71
C ALA A 77 -5.12 8.11 -1.27
N ILE A 78 -5.43 9.36 -0.89
CA ILE A 78 -6.57 10.11 -1.45
C ILE A 78 -6.38 10.37 -2.95
N GLN A 79 -5.18 10.76 -3.36
CA GLN A 79 -4.87 11.01 -4.77
C GLN A 79 -4.95 9.72 -5.60
N VAL A 80 -4.38 8.63 -5.11
CA VAL A 80 -4.42 7.31 -5.75
C VAL A 80 -5.86 6.81 -5.86
N SER A 81 -6.66 6.86 -4.79
CA SER A 81 -8.04 6.38 -4.84
C SER A 81 -8.87 7.15 -5.87
N HIS A 82 -8.68 8.46 -5.98
CA HIS A 82 -9.36 9.29 -6.98
C HIS A 82 -8.91 8.96 -8.42
N ARG A 83 -7.59 8.84 -8.66
CA ARG A 83 -7.06 8.49 -9.99
C ARG A 83 -7.47 7.09 -10.43
N MET A 84 -7.39 6.11 -9.52
CA MET A 84 -7.85 4.74 -9.78
C MET A 84 -9.34 4.69 -10.07
N SER A 85 -10.15 5.43 -9.32
CA SER A 85 -11.60 5.48 -9.56
C SER A 85 -11.93 6.01 -10.95
N LYS A 86 -11.21 7.04 -11.39
CA LYS A 86 -11.36 7.61 -12.73
C LYS A 86 -10.85 6.69 -13.84
N ALA A 87 -9.74 5.99 -13.63
CA ALA A 87 -9.11 5.13 -14.64
C ALA A 87 -9.85 3.80 -14.84
N LEU A 88 -10.44 3.26 -13.77
CA LEU A 88 -11.10 1.96 -13.75
C LEU A 88 -12.63 2.04 -13.79
N ASP A 89 -13.18 3.26 -13.93
CA ASP A 89 -14.62 3.54 -13.90
C ASP A 89 -15.37 2.87 -12.73
N CYS A 90 -14.74 2.85 -11.55
CA CYS A 90 -15.28 2.24 -10.36
C CYS A 90 -15.05 3.13 -9.12
N TYR A 91 -15.84 2.95 -8.07
CA TYR A 91 -15.72 3.78 -6.87
C TYR A 91 -14.77 3.13 -5.85
N ILE A 92 -13.52 3.57 -5.82
CA ILE A 92 -12.51 3.10 -4.87
C ILE A 92 -12.42 4.05 -3.68
N LYS A 93 -12.71 3.55 -2.49
CA LYS A 93 -12.62 4.35 -1.26
C LYS A 93 -11.17 4.42 -0.80
N VAL A 94 -10.82 5.55 -0.16
CA VAL A 94 -9.53 5.68 0.54
C VAL A 94 -9.36 4.59 1.58
N SER A 95 -10.44 4.21 2.29
CA SER A 95 -10.43 3.11 3.26
C SER A 95 -9.97 1.78 2.67
N ASP A 96 -10.24 1.55 1.38
CA ASP A 96 -9.84 0.32 0.70
C ASP A 96 -8.32 0.27 0.49
N ILE A 97 -7.67 1.42 0.24
CA ILE A 97 -6.19 1.51 0.16
C ILE A 97 -5.56 1.20 1.53
N PHE A 98 -6.18 1.64 2.62
CA PHE A 98 -5.72 1.33 3.98
C PHE A 98 -5.92 -0.14 4.35
N GLN A 99 -7.05 -0.73 3.97
CA GLN A 99 -7.38 -2.12 4.27
C GLN A 99 -6.59 -3.10 3.39
N PHE A 100 -6.45 -2.78 2.11
CA PHE A 100 -5.79 -3.59 1.08
C PHE A 100 -4.54 -2.87 0.59
N SER A 101 -3.56 -2.77 1.49
CA SER A 101 -2.33 -2.00 1.28
C SER A 101 -1.39 -2.52 0.18
N THR A 102 -1.73 -3.63 -0.50
CA THR A 102 -0.99 -4.16 -1.66
C THR A 102 -1.93 -4.33 -2.84
N ILE A 103 -1.39 -4.26 -4.06
CA ILE A 103 -2.18 -4.37 -5.30
C ILE A 103 -2.83 -5.74 -5.40
N THR A 104 -2.12 -6.82 -5.03
CA THR A 104 -2.69 -8.19 -5.00
C THR A 104 -3.89 -8.29 -4.05
N LYS A 105 -3.83 -7.64 -2.88
CA LYS A 105 -4.95 -7.65 -1.91
C LYS A 105 -6.12 -6.82 -2.43
N LEU A 106 -5.83 -5.71 -3.08
CA LEU A 106 -6.84 -4.83 -3.65
C LEU A 106 -7.56 -5.53 -4.81
N HIS A 107 -6.82 -6.14 -5.73
CA HIS A 107 -7.34 -6.94 -6.85
C HIS A 107 -8.26 -8.09 -6.39
N ASN A 108 -7.87 -8.82 -5.34
CA ASN A 108 -8.69 -9.91 -4.79
C ASN A 108 -9.90 -9.45 -3.96
N SER A 109 -10.00 -8.16 -3.65
CA SER A 109 -11.11 -7.62 -2.86
C SER A 109 -12.37 -7.48 -3.72
N LYS A 110 -13.23 -8.50 -3.68
CA LYS A 110 -14.56 -8.50 -4.32
C LYS A 110 -15.49 -7.37 -3.84
N LYS A 111 -15.09 -6.58 -2.84
CA LYS A 111 -15.91 -5.59 -2.15
C LYS A 111 -15.78 -4.16 -2.68
N SER A 112 -14.69 -3.83 -3.40
CA SER A 112 -14.37 -2.45 -3.78
C SER A 112 -14.76 -2.09 -5.22
N TYR A 113 -14.91 -3.09 -6.12
CA TYR A 113 -15.21 -2.86 -7.53
C TYR A 113 -16.69 -2.81 -7.90
N LEU A 114 -17.60 -3.05 -6.95
CA LEU A 114 -19.02 -3.25 -7.24
C LEU A 114 -19.87 -2.02 -6.94
N ILE A 115 -19.62 -0.89 -7.61
CA ILE A 115 -20.71 0.04 -7.93
C ILE A 115 -20.37 0.73 -9.27
N ASN A 116 -21.21 0.45 -10.27
CA ASN A 116 -21.25 0.93 -11.67
C ASN A 116 -20.51 0.13 -12.76
N ASN A 117 -20.69 -1.19 -12.83
CA ASN A 117 -20.84 -1.86 -14.14
C ASN A 117 -21.57 -3.20 -14.00
N ILE A 118 -22.90 -3.12 -14.02
CA ILE A 118 -23.66 -4.07 -14.83
C ILE A 118 -23.19 -3.80 -16.26
N VAL A 119 -22.89 -4.83 -17.05
CA VAL A 119 -22.28 -4.80 -18.39
C VAL A 119 -20.74 -4.83 -18.41
N TYR A 120 -20.18 -5.94 -17.91
CA TYR A 120 -19.34 -6.75 -18.80
C TYR A 120 -20.05 -8.09 -18.92
N GLU A 121 -21.04 -8.12 -19.82
CA GLU A 121 -21.54 -9.37 -20.35
C GLU A 121 -20.34 -10.17 -20.86
N GLN A 122 -20.24 -11.42 -20.39
CA GLN A 122 -19.56 -12.45 -21.13
C GLN A 122 -20.27 -12.55 -22.48
N GLY A 123 -19.76 -11.82 -23.46
CA GLY A 123 -19.94 -12.16 -24.86
C GLY A 123 -18.99 -13.30 -25.18
N GLU A 124 -19.46 -14.53 -25.02
CA GLU A 124 -19.15 -15.57 -26.00
C GLU A 124 -20.34 -16.50 -26.14
N ILE A 125 -20.67 -16.70 -27.41
CA ILE A 125 -21.84 -17.38 -28.00
C ILE A 125 -21.75 -18.89 -27.77
#